data_AF-A0A6J4R115-F1
#
_entry.id   AF-A0A6J4R115-F1
#
_cell.length_a   1.000
_cell.length_b   1.000
_cell.length_c   1.000
_cell.angle_alpha   90.00
_cell.angle_beta   90.00
_cell.angle_gamma   90.00
#
_symmetry.space_group_name_H-M   'P 1'
#
loop_
_entity.id
_entity.type
_entity.pdbx_description
1 polymer ?
#
loop_
_entity_poly.entity_id
_entity_poly.type
_entity_poly.pdbx_seq_one_letter_code
_entity_poly.pdbx_strand_id
1 'polypeptide(L)'
;MGLGLATFVVVVFATFFNNALHFYTQVQTYPLFAWVGRDGFVPFHKEYQRRLPLAIYAPYSLLMAANALLLVFRPAEVAVGWVISLLILNASVLVESLALAAPVHYRMDHQTGNDKGEVGRLIRLNAVRLAASTASSIIVVYLLVRTLAP
;
A
#
# COMPACT_ATOMS: atom_id res chain seq x y z
N MET A 1 1.95 -0.47 -28.52
CA MET A 1 1.05 -0.59 -27.35
C MET A 1 0.29 0.72 -27.22
N GLY A 2 -1.04 0.71 -27.24
CA GLY A 2 -1.82 1.93 -27.01
C GLY A 2 -1.55 2.50 -25.61
N LEU A 3 -1.65 3.82 -25.44
CA LEU A 3 -1.40 4.50 -24.16
C LEU A 3 -2.21 3.87 -23.01
N GLY A 4 -3.45 3.45 -23.30
CA GLY A 4 -4.30 2.78 -22.32
C GLY A 4 -3.83 1.42 -21.84
N LEU A 5 -3.31 0.59 -22.75
CA LEU A 5 -2.75 -0.71 -22.38
C LEU A 5 -1.46 -0.50 -21.58
N ALA A 6 -0.64 0.49 -21.93
CA ALA A 6 0.55 0.85 -21.16
C ALA A 6 0.18 1.26 -19.73
N THR A 7 -0.80 2.15 -19.56
CA THR A 7 -1.31 2.57 -18.25
C THR A 7 -1.86 1.39 -17.46
N PHE A 8 -2.63 0.50 -18.10
CA PHE A 8 -3.18 -0.68 -17.44
C PHE A 8 -2.08 -1.62 -16.95
N VAL A 9 -1.03 -1.88 -17.74
CA VAL A 9 0.12 -2.69 -17.33
C VAL A 9 0.83 -2.07 -16.11
N VAL A 10 0.99 -0.74 -16.07
CA VAL A 10 1.56 -0.05 -14.90
C VAL A 10 0.67 -0.23 -13.67
N VAL A 11 -0.66 -0.10 -13.81
CA VAL A 11 -1.60 -0.35 -12.70
C VAL A 11 -1.50 -1.79 -12.20
N VAL A 12 -1.40 -2.78 -13.11
CA VAL A 12 -1.23 -4.19 -12.76
C VAL A 12 0.02 -4.37 -11.91
N PHE A 13 1.17 -3.96 -12.44
CA PHE A 13 2.45 -4.10 -11.75
C PHE A 13 2.46 -3.38 -10.40
N ALA A 14 2.03 -2.11 -10.37
CA ALA A 14 2.07 -1.29 -9.16
C ALA A 14 1.11 -1.81 -8.09
N THR A 15 -0.04 -2.39 -8.47
CA THR A 15 -1.00 -2.98 -7.53
C THR A 15 -0.40 -4.19 -6.82
N PHE A 16 0.18 -5.13 -7.58
CA PHE A 16 0.83 -6.30 -7.00
C PHE A 16 2.04 -5.94 -6.16
N PHE A 17 2.86 -4.99 -6.62
CA PHE A 17 3.99 -4.50 -5.85
C PHE A 17 3.55 -3.91 -4.50
N ASN A 18 2.54 -3.05 -4.49
CA ASN A 18 2.01 -2.49 -3.24
C ASN A 18 1.40 -3.55 -2.32
N ASN A 19 0.66 -4.52 -2.87
CA ASN A 19 0.14 -5.64 -2.08
C ASN A 19 1.28 -6.46 -1.44
N ALA A 20 2.34 -6.73 -2.18
CA ALA A 20 3.53 -7.41 -1.65
C ALA A 20 4.21 -6.61 -0.53
N LEU A 21 4.30 -5.28 -0.65
CA LEU A 21 4.82 -4.41 0.41
C LEU A 21 3.97 -4.48 1.68
N HIS A 22 2.63 -4.44 1.55
CA HIS A 22 1.73 -4.57 2.70
C HIS A 22 1.86 -5.95 3.36
N PHE A 23 1.95 -7.01 2.56
CA PHE A 23 2.13 -8.37 3.07
C PHE A 23 3.46 -8.52 3.80
N TYR A 24 4.56 -8.07 3.18
CA TYR A 24 5.89 -8.09 3.79
C TYR A 24 5.92 -7.27 5.08
N THR A 25 5.28 -6.10 5.09
CA THR A 25 5.19 -5.26 6.28
C THR A 25 4.39 -5.94 7.40
N GLN A 26 3.30 -6.63 7.04
CA GLN A 26 2.43 -7.35 7.96
C GLN A 26 3.16 -8.52 8.63
N VAL A 27 3.86 -9.32 7.84
CA VAL A 27 4.40 -10.62 8.28
C VAL A 27 5.82 -10.50 8.81
N GLN A 28 6.63 -9.58 8.26
CA GLN A 28 8.03 -9.43 8.62
C GLN A 28 8.30 -8.12 9.34
N THR A 29 8.12 -6.98 8.69
CA THR A 29 8.62 -5.69 9.20
C THR A 29 8.07 -5.36 10.58
N TYR A 30 6.75 -5.32 10.75
CA TYR A 30 6.16 -4.95 12.03
C TYR A 30 6.35 -6.00 13.14
N PRO A 31 6.23 -7.32 12.88
CA PRO A 31 6.58 -8.32 13.87
C PRO A 31 8.04 -8.23 14.35
N LEU A 32 8.99 -7.90 13.46
CA LEU A 32 10.39 -7.73 13.82
C LEU A 32 10.63 -6.52 14.75
N PHE A 33 9.74 -5.52 14.76
CA PHE A 33 9.84 -4.41 15.70
C PHE A 33 9.80 -4.87 17.16
N ALA A 34 9.08 -5.95 17.47
CA ALA A 34 9.00 -6.50 18.82
C ALA A 34 10.33 -7.08 19.33
N TRP A 35 11.29 -7.33 18.43
CA TRP A 35 12.61 -7.88 18.76
C TRP A 35 13.67 -6.81 19.00
N VAL A 36 13.39 -5.56 18.65
CA VAL A 36 14.30 -4.45 18.95
C VAL A 36 14.18 -4.11 20.44
N GLY A 37 15.31 -4.15 21.15
CA GLY A 37 15.37 -3.81 22.56
C GLY A 37 14.84 -2.40 22.84
N ARG A 38 14.38 -2.16 24.07
CA ARG A 38 13.72 -0.90 24.47
C ARG A 38 14.53 0.34 24.07
N ASP A 39 15.83 0.34 24.35
CA ASP A 39 16.70 1.50 24.17
C ASP A 39 17.09 1.73 22.69
N GLY A 40 17.09 0.66 21.89
CA GLY A 40 17.42 0.72 20.46
C GLY A 40 16.23 1.05 19.55
N PHE A 41 15.00 0.99 20.06
CA PHE A 41 13.79 1.05 19.24
C PHE A 41 13.59 2.40 18.55
N VAL A 42 13.68 3.51 19.28
CA VAL A 42 13.45 4.85 18.73
C VAL A 42 14.44 5.21 17.60
N PRO A 43 15.78 5.07 17.77
CA PRO A 43 16.70 5.38 16.67
C PRO A 43 16.51 4.46 15.47
N PHE A 44 16.23 3.18 15.70
CA PHE A 44 15.88 2.23 14.64
C PHE A 44 14.61 2.65 13.89
N HIS A 45 13.54 3.01 14.60
CA HIS A 45 12.24 3.36 14.03
C HIS A 45 12.31 4.67 13.23
N LYS A 46 13.06 5.67 13.70
CA LYS A 46 13.34 6.90 12.94
C LYS A 46 14.10 6.64 11.64
N GLU A 47 15.10 5.77 11.68
CA GLU A 47 15.84 5.40 10.47
C GLU A 47 14.97 4.59 9.51
N TYR A 48 14.11 3.71 10.03
CA TYR A 48 13.08 3.03 9.25
C TYR A 48 12.15 4.03 8.55
N GLN A 49 11.60 5.01 9.29
CA GLN A 49 10.75 6.09 8.76
C GLN A 49 11.44 6.86 7.63
N ARG A 50 12.72 7.21 7.81
CA ARG A 50 13.51 7.98 6.83
C ARG A 50 13.66 7.25 5.49
N ARG A 51 13.56 5.92 5.47
CA ARG A 51 13.69 5.08 4.26
C ARG A 51 12.35 4.83 3.56
N LEU A 52 11.22 5.10 4.21
CA LEU A 52 9.88 4.89 3.65
C LEU A 52 9.57 5.65 2.35
N PRO A 53 10.05 6.89 2.12
CA PRO A 53 9.70 7.64 0.93
C PRO A 53 10.00 6.90 -0.38
N LEU A 54 11.18 6.28 -0.48
CA LEU A 54 11.57 5.52 -1.67
C LEU A 54 10.98 4.10 -1.67
N ALA A 55 10.94 3.44 -0.52
CA ALA A 55 10.54 2.04 -0.44
C ALA A 55 9.03 1.82 -0.57
N ILE A 56 8.21 2.77 -0.07
CA ILE A 56 6.75 2.61 0.01
C ILE A 56 6.02 3.78 -0.68
N TYR A 57 6.35 5.03 -0.35
CA TYR A 57 5.54 6.17 -0.80
C TYR A 57 5.65 6.43 -2.30
N ALA A 58 6.84 6.29 -2.89
CA ALA A 58 7.03 6.46 -4.34
C ALA A 58 6.29 5.37 -5.15
N PRO A 59 6.43 4.06 -4.87
CA PRO A 59 5.64 3.02 -5.54
C PRO A 59 4.13 3.18 -5.36
N TYR A 60 3.68 3.62 -4.20
CA TYR A 60 2.27 3.89 -3.94
C TYR A 60 1.75 5.11 -4.72
N SER A 61 2.55 6.17 -4.80
CA SER A 61 2.23 7.37 -5.60
C SER A 61 2.14 7.04 -7.08
N LEU A 62 3.03 6.18 -7.59
CA LEU A 62 2.96 5.65 -8.96
C LEU A 62 1.64 4.90 -9.19
N LEU A 63 1.22 4.05 -8.25
CA LEU A 63 -0.07 3.37 -8.33
C LEU A 63 -1.23 4.38 -8.41
N MET A 64 -1.23 5.42 -7.56
CA MET A 64 -2.32 6.42 -7.56
C MET A 64 -2.38 7.17 -8.88
N ALA A 65 -1.23 7.63 -9.37
CA ALA A 65 -1.13 8.35 -10.63
C ALA A 65 -1.57 7.46 -11.81
N ALA A 66 -1.07 6.22 -11.88
CA ALA A 66 -1.44 5.29 -12.94
C ALA A 66 -2.93 4.95 -12.92
N ASN A 67 -3.51 4.75 -11.73
CA ASN A 67 -4.94 4.46 -11.61
C ASN A 67 -5.82 5.67 -11.98
N ALA A 68 -5.39 6.89 -11.64
CA ALA A 68 -6.06 8.11 -12.09
C ALA A 68 -5.96 8.30 -13.62
N LEU A 69 -4.79 8.05 -14.21
CA LEU A 69 -4.60 8.08 -15.66
C LEU A 69 -5.46 7.03 -16.37
N LEU A 70 -5.68 5.87 -15.73
CA LEU A 70 -6.52 4.82 -16.29
C LEU A 70 -7.98 5.27 -16.43
N LEU A 71 -8.48 6.22 -15.63
CA LEU A 71 -9.83 6.77 -15.83
C LEU A 71 -9.99 7.48 -17.18
N VAL A 72 -8.92 8.10 -17.67
CA VAL A 72 -8.91 8.87 -18.93
C VAL A 72 -8.52 7.99 -20.10
N PHE A 73 -7.50 7.14 -19.92
CA PHE A 73 -6.89 6.37 -21.00
C PHE A 73 -7.30 4.88 -20.98
N ARG A 74 -8.33 4.45 -20.25
CA ARG A 74 -8.69 3.02 -20.15
C ARG A 74 -8.84 2.32 -21.53
N PRO A 75 -8.41 1.06 -21.64
CA PRO A 75 -8.88 0.18 -22.71
C PRO A 75 -10.41 0.07 -22.72
N ALA A 76 -11.00 -0.20 -23.89
CA ALA A 76 -12.45 -0.27 -24.05
C ALA A 76 -13.06 -1.41 -23.22
N GLU A 77 -12.30 -2.50 -23.07
CA GLU A 77 -12.62 -3.73 -22.34
C GLU A 77 -12.67 -3.51 -20.82
N VAL A 78 -11.98 -2.48 -20.32
CA VAL A 78 -11.95 -2.14 -18.90
C VAL A 78 -13.11 -1.20 -18.59
N ALA A 79 -14.15 -1.72 -17.93
CA ALA A 79 -15.29 -0.91 -17.51
C ALA A 79 -14.89 0.12 -16.44
N VAL A 80 -15.37 1.36 -16.58
CA VAL A 80 -15.01 2.49 -15.69
C VAL A 80 -15.35 2.23 -14.22
N GLY A 81 -16.41 1.46 -13.94
CA GLY A 81 -16.80 1.09 -12.59
C GLY A 81 -15.68 0.39 -11.82
N TRP A 82 -14.94 -0.52 -12.46
CA TRP A 82 -13.82 -1.21 -11.83
C TRP A 82 -12.64 -0.28 -11.56
N VAL A 83 -12.36 0.68 -12.45
CA VAL A 83 -11.30 1.68 -12.25
C VAL A 83 -11.64 2.58 -11.05
N ILE A 84 -12.91 2.99 -10.92
CA ILE A 84 -13.39 3.74 -9.75
C ILE A 84 -13.27 2.90 -8.47
N SER A 85 -13.66 1.61 -8.51
CA SER A 85 -13.50 0.71 -7.36
C SER A 85 -12.04 0.58 -6.92
N LEU A 86 -11.10 0.43 -7.86
CA LEU A 86 -9.67 0.43 -7.58
C LEU A 86 -9.24 1.76 -6.93
N LEU A 87 -9.74 2.89 -7.44
CA LEU A 87 -9.39 4.20 -6.88
C LEU A 87 -9.91 4.35 -5.45
N ILE A 88 -11.13 3.90 -5.16
CA ILE A 88 -11.69 3.95 -3.81
C ILE A 88 -10.90 3.06 -2.85
N LEU A 89 -10.65 1.79 -3.23
CA LEU A 89 -9.89 0.86 -2.39
C LEU A 89 -8.50 1.41 -2.10
N ASN A 90 -7.81 1.88 -3.13
CA ASN A 90 -6.49 2.44 -2.93
C ASN A 90 -6.56 3.75 -2.11
N ALA A 91 -7.44 4.70 -2.44
CA ALA A 91 -7.62 5.91 -1.63
C ALA A 91 -7.90 5.60 -0.15
N SER A 92 -8.62 4.52 0.17
CA SER A 92 -8.83 4.09 1.55
C SER A 92 -7.52 3.71 2.25
N VAL A 93 -6.57 3.07 1.56
CA VAL A 93 -5.22 2.78 2.06
C VAL A 93 -4.47 4.06 2.37
N LEU A 94 -4.54 5.06 1.50
CA LEU A 94 -3.91 6.37 1.72
C LEU A 94 -4.50 7.08 2.93
N VAL A 95 -5.83 7.17 2.99
CA VAL A 95 -6.55 7.84 4.08
C VAL A 95 -6.24 7.18 5.41
N GLU A 96 -6.30 5.86 5.48
CA GLU A 96 -5.98 5.12 6.70
C GLU A 96 -4.50 5.33 7.09
N SER A 97 -3.58 5.30 6.12
CA SER A 97 -2.15 5.52 6.37
C SER A 97 -1.88 6.90 6.97
N LEU A 98 -2.49 7.95 6.42
CA LEU A 98 -2.30 9.32 6.88
C LEU A 98 -3.05 9.63 8.18
N ALA A 99 -4.30 9.18 8.30
CA ALA A 99 -5.17 9.53 9.41
C ALA A 99 -4.94 8.66 10.65
N LEU A 100 -4.57 7.38 10.48
CA LEU A 100 -4.50 6.43 11.59
C LEU A 100 -3.07 5.93 11.83
N ALA A 101 -2.33 5.55 10.79
CA ALA A 101 -1.00 4.97 10.94
C ALA A 101 0.11 6.00 11.18
N ALA A 102 0.10 7.13 10.47
CA ALA A 102 1.09 8.19 10.64
C ALA A 102 1.10 8.74 12.09
N PRO A 103 -0.05 8.98 12.76
CA PRO A 103 -0.06 9.34 14.18
C PRO A 103 0.55 8.28 15.11
N VAL A 104 0.37 6.99 14.79
CA VAL A 104 1.00 5.89 15.56
C VAL A 104 2.52 5.97 15.43
N HIS A 105 3.01 6.09 14.21
CA HIS A 105 4.43 6.24 13.95
C HIS A 105 5.03 7.46 14.64
N TYR A 106 4.33 8.60 14.61
CA TYR A 106 4.76 9.80 15.32
C TYR A 106 4.89 9.56 16.82
N ARG A 107 3.90 8.93 17.48
CA ARG A 107 4.02 8.59 18.90
C ARG A 107 5.20 7.67 19.18
N MET A 108 5.44 6.70 18.31
CA MET A 108 6.56 5.76 18.43
C MET A 108 7.94 6.41 18.33
N ASP A 109 8.06 7.52 17.61
CA ASP A 109 9.30 8.32 17.52
C ASP A 109 9.59 9.18 18.76
N HIS A 110 8.59 9.39 19.62
CA HIS A 110 8.62 10.32 20.75
C HIS A 110 8.47 9.63 22.12
N GLN A 111 8.33 8.30 22.16
CA GLN A 111 8.22 7.51 23.39
C GLN A 111 9.60 7.09 23.95
N THR A 112 9.63 6.64 25.20
CA THR A 112 10.85 6.22 25.92
C THR A 112 11.22 4.74 25.73
N GLY A 113 10.73 4.10 24.67
CA GLY A 113 11.07 2.71 24.36
C GLY A 113 10.13 1.99 23.41
N ASN A 114 10.30 0.67 23.30
CA ASN A 114 9.48 -0.20 22.47
C ASN A 114 8.12 -0.51 23.14
N ASP A 115 7.09 0.28 22.81
CA ASP A 115 5.71 -0.01 23.23
C ASP A 115 5.08 -1.08 22.31
N LYS A 116 4.91 -2.28 22.86
CA LYS A 116 4.26 -3.42 22.19
C LYS A 116 2.82 -3.12 21.78
N GLY A 117 2.11 -2.25 22.52
CA GLY A 117 0.75 -1.83 22.21
C GLY A 117 0.67 -1.06 20.89
N GLU A 118 1.62 -0.16 20.65
CA GLU A 118 1.71 0.61 19.41
C GLU A 118 2.16 -0.27 18.22
N VAL A 119 3.09 -1.21 18.42
CA VAL A 119 3.43 -2.21 17.39
C VAL A 119 2.20 -3.05 17.02
N GLY A 120 1.46 -3.55 18.01
CA GLY A 120 0.22 -4.29 17.77
C GLY A 120 -0.84 -3.46 17.05
N ARG A 121 -0.90 -2.15 17.32
CA ARG A 121 -1.79 -1.21 16.61
C ARG A 121 -1.39 -1.08 15.14
N LEU A 122 -0.10 -0.93 14.84
CA LEU A 122 0.39 -0.91 13.45
C LEU A 122 0.04 -2.19 12.68
N ILE A 123 0.19 -3.35 13.30
CA ILE A 123 -0.16 -4.65 12.70
C ILE A 123 -1.66 -4.72 12.38
N ARG A 124 -2.53 -4.25 13.26
CA ARG A 124 -3.99 -4.22 13.00
C ARG A 124 -4.36 -3.26 11.88
N LEU A 125 -3.77 -2.06 11.90
CA LEU A 125 -3.99 -1.05 10.87
C LEU A 125 -3.51 -1.53 9.49
N ASN A 126 -2.33 -2.14 9.43
CA ASN A 126 -1.82 -2.68 8.17
C ASN A 126 -2.59 -3.92 7.69
N ALA A 127 -3.22 -4.70 8.56
CA ALA A 127 -4.11 -5.78 8.13
C ALA A 127 -5.29 -5.23 7.31
N VAL A 128 -5.82 -4.06 7.65
CA VAL A 128 -6.85 -3.38 6.86
C VAL A 128 -6.30 -2.95 5.50
N ARG A 129 -5.10 -2.35 5.46
CA ARG A 129 -4.43 -1.99 4.20
C ARG A 129 -4.11 -3.20 3.32
N LEU A 130 -3.69 -4.31 3.94
CA LEU A 130 -3.44 -5.56 3.25
C LEU A 130 -4.71 -6.12 2.65
N ALA A 131 -5.83 -6.12 3.39
CA ALA A 131 -7.12 -6.55 2.87
C ALA A 131 -7.56 -5.70 1.67
N ALA A 132 -7.44 -4.36 1.76
CA ALA A 132 -7.77 -3.45 0.67
C ALA A 132 -6.88 -3.65 -0.57
N SER A 133 -5.56 -3.76 -0.38
CA SER A 133 -4.62 -4.00 -1.49
C SER A 133 -4.75 -5.40 -2.10
N THR A 134 -5.13 -6.41 -1.31
CA THR A 134 -5.47 -7.75 -1.81
C THR A 134 -6.75 -7.70 -2.64
N ALA A 135 -7.79 -6.98 -2.19
CA ALA A 135 -9.00 -6.78 -2.97
C ALA A 135 -8.71 -6.04 -4.29
N SER A 136 -7.87 -5.00 -4.27
CA SER A 136 -7.39 -4.34 -5.49
C SER A 136 -6.68 -5.32 -6.44
N SER A 137 -5.84 -6.21 -5.90
CA SER A 137 -5.13 -7.23 -6.69
C SER A 137 -6.10 -8.22 -7.35
N ILE A 138 -7.15 -8.65 -6.64
CA ILE A 138 -8.19 -9.53 -7.20
C ILE A 138 -8.93 -8.83 -8.35
N ILE A 139 -9.31 -7.56 -8.20
CA ILE A 139 -9.95 -6.79 -9.27
C ILE A 139 -9.01 -6.68 -10.48
N VAL A 140 -7.74 -6.37 -10.26
CA VAL A 140 -6.74 -6.28 -11.33
C VAL A 140 -6.57 -7.62 -12.06
N VAL A 141 -6.53 -8.76 -11.35
CA VAL A 141 -6.50 -10.09 -11.98
C VAL A 141 -7.73 -10.33 -12.82
N TYR A 142 -8.92 -10.01 -12.29
CA TYR A 142 -10.17 -10.14 -13.03
C TYR A 142 -10.14 -9.33 -14.33
N LEU A 143 -9.70 -8.07 -14.27
CA LEU A 143 -9.57 -7.21 -15.45
C LEU A 143 -8.52 -7.73 -16.43
N LEU A 144 -7.39 -8.23 -15.93
CA LEU A 144 -6.33 -8.80 -16.76
C LEU A 144 -6.85 -10.04 -17.52
N VAL A 145 -7.52 -10.97 -16.84
CA VAL A 145 -8.13 -12.14 -17.47
C VAL A 145 -9.15 -11.72 -18.52
N ARG A 146 -10.03 -10.77 -18.20
CA ARG A 146 -11.04 -10.25 -19.15
C ARG A 146 -10.44 -9.56 -20.38
N THR A 147 -9.27 -8.95 -20.24
CA THR A 147 -8.58 -8.27 -21.35
C THR A 147 -7.80 -9.27 -22.22
N LEU A 148 -7.32 -10.37 -21.65
CA LEU A 148 -6.56 -11.41 -22.36
C LEU A 148 -7.43 -12.52 -22.96
N ALA A 149 -8.59 -12.79 -22.35
CA ALA A 149 -9.61 -13.73 -22.84
C ALA A 149 -10.87 -12.94 -23.24
N PRO A 150 -10.85 -12.25 -24.40
CA PRO A 150 -11.96 -11.42 -24.86
C PRO A 150 -13.25 -12.21 -25.07
#